data_AF-A0A1P8JUX9-F1
#
_entry.id   AF-A0A1P8JUX9-F1
#
_cell.length_a   1.000
_cell.length_b   1.000
_cell.length_c   1.000
_cell.angle_alpha   90.00
_cell.angle_beta   90.00
_cell.angle_gamma   90.00
#
_symmetry.space_group_name_H-M   'P 1'
#
loop_
_entity.id
_entity.type
_entity.pdbx_description
1 polymer ?
#
loop_
_entity_poly.entity_id
_entity_poly.type
_entity_poly.pdbx_seq_one_letter_code
_entity_poly.pdbx_strand_id
1 'polypeptide(L)'
;MLNHENSARLALLRFPLIVGVVFVHAYGGSMNLSNSEISPIKNSPIVGFVQDFISNGLARTAVPLFFVISGYLFFLKEGWSFEHYQNNVISRVKTLLIPFLFWGC
;
A
#
# COMPACT_ATOMS: atom_id res chain seq x y z
N MET A 1 -8.39 25.35 4.18
CA MET A 1 -9.22 24.42 3.38
C MET A 1 -8.37 23.90 2.23
N LEU A 2 -8.32 22.59 2.00
CA LEU A 2 -7.61 22.03 0.84
C LEU A 2 -8.36 22.44 -0.44
N ASN A 3 -7.70 23.19 -1.32
CA ASN A 3 -8.25 23.55 -2.63
C ASN A 3 -8.51 22.30 -3.48
N HIS A 4 -9.53 22.34 -4.35
CA HIS A 4 -9.91 21.23 -5.22
C HIS A 4 -8.72 20.70 -6.06
N GLU A 5 -7.88 21.63 -6.53
CA GLU A 5 -6.59 21.41 -7.18
C GLU A 5 -5.63 20.49 -6.39
N ASN A 6 -5.53 20.71 -5.08
CA ASN A 6 -4.61 19.95 -4.21
C ASN A 6 -5.13 18.52 -4.00
N SER A 7 -6.45 18.36 -3.86
CA SER A 7 -7.09 17.04 -3.77
C SER A 7 -6.85 16.20 -5.03
N ALA A 8 -6.91 16.83 -6.21
CA ALA A 8 -6.65 16.18 -7.50
C ALA A 8 -5.17 15.77 -7.65
N ARG A 9 -4.22 16.63 -7.25
CA ARG A 9 -2.78 16.29 -7.23
C ARG A 9 -2.49 15.14 -6.28
N LEU A 10 -3.11 15.14 -5.11
CA LEU A 10 -3.05 14.02 -4.19
C LEU A 10 -3.63 12.76 -4.82
N ALA A 11 -4.76 12.82 -5.55
CA ALA A 11 -5.34 11.67 -6.28
C ALA A 11 -4.38 11.07 -7.31
N LEU A 12 -3.68 11.93 -8.04
CA LEU A 12 -2.67 11.53 -9.02
C LEU A 12 -1.45 10.85 -8.39
N LEU A 13 -1.07 11.22 -7.16
CA LEU A 13 0.04 10.57 -6.44
C LEU A 13 -0.34 9.19 -5.88
N ARG A 14 -1.58 8.99 -5.42
CA ARG A 14 -2.03 7.70 -4.84
C ARG A 14 -2.05 6.60 -5.89
N PHE A 15 -2.44 6.94 -7.12
CA PHE A 15 -2.58 5.97 -8.20
C PHE A 15 -1.30 5.17 -8.49
N PRO A 16 -0.14 5.78 -8.81
CA PRO A 16 1.10 5.03 -9.05
C PRO A 16 1.60 4.31 -7.78
N LEU A 17 1.35 4.87 -6.58
CA LEU A 17 1.71 4.20 -5.33
C LEU A 17 0.89 2.91 -5.11
N ILE A 18 -0.43 2.95 -5.33
CA ILE A 18 -1.30 1.76 -5.22
C ILE A 18 -0.91 0.70 -6.25
N VAL A 19 -0.64 1.12 -7.49
CA VAL A 19 -0.15 0.21 -8.53
C VAL A 19 1.15 -0.47 -8.09
N GLY A 20 2.10 0.28 -7.53
CA GLY A 20 3.32 -0.29 -6.93
C GLY A 20 3.02 -1.36 -5.88
N VAL A 21 2.13 -1.09 -4.92
CA VAL A 21 1.75 -2.06 -3.88
C VAL A 21 1.19 -3.36 -4.47
N VAL A 22 0.35 -3.27 -5.51
CA VAL A 22 -0.18 -4.44 -6.22
C VAL A 22 0.94 -5.24 -6.90
N PHE A 23 1.90 -4.56 -7.53
CA PHE A 23 3.06 -5.21 -8.15
C PHE A 23 3.92 -6.00 -7.14
N VAL A 24 4.12 -5.48 -5.92
CA VAL A 24 4.84 -6.22 -4.86
C VAL A 24 4.10 -7.47 -4.42
N HIS A 25 2.78 -7.42 -4.30
CA HIS A 25 1.99 -8.59 -3.90
C HIS A 25 1.84 -9.63 -5.02
N ALA A 26 1.86 -9.19 -6.27
CA ALA A 26 1.87 -10.06 -7.43
C ALA A 26 3.27 -10.68 -7.70
N TYR A 27 4.33 -10.04 -7.19
CA TYR A 27 5.70 -10.50 -7.34
C TYR A 27 5.91 -11.83 -6.61
N GLY A 28 6.36 -12.85 -7.35
CA GLY A 28 6.58 -14.20 -6.82
C GLY A 28 5.33 -15.10 -6.79
N GLY A 29 4.19 -14.65 -7.33
CA GLY A 29 3.02 -15.51 -7.54
C GLY A 29 3.31 -16.59 -8.58
N SER A 30 3.65 -17.80 -8.13
CA SER A 30 3.77 -18.97 -9.00
C SER A 30 2.38 -19.42 -9.44
N MET A 31 2.02 -19.15 -10.69
CA MET A 31 0.77 -19.65 -11.28
C MET A 31 1.01 -21.11 -11.69
N ASN A 32 0.51 -22.06 -10.89
CA ASN A 32 0.53 -23.48 -11.22
C ASN A 32 -0.48 -23.77 -12.33
N LEU A 33 -0.11 -23.52 -13.58
CA LEU A 33 -0.90 -23.88 -14.75
C LEU A 33 -0.43 -25.25 -15.23
N SER A 34 -1.15 -26.31 -14.83
CA SER A 34 -0.99 -27.68 -15.31
C SER A 34 0.45 -28.20 -15.36
N ASN A 35 0.98 -28.60 -14.19
CA ASN A 35 2.22 -29.39 -14.03
C ASN A 35 3.49 -28.85 -14.69
N SER A 36 3.48 -27.60 -15.13
CA SER A 36 4.63 -26.88 -15.66
C SER A 36 4.76 -25.59 -14.87
N GLU A 37 5.86 -25.46 -14.14
CA GLU A 37 6.19 -24.20 -13.47
C GLU A 37 6.55 -23.16 -14.53
N ILE A 38 5.55 -22.49 -15.09
CA ILE A 38 5.78 -21.31 -15.91
C ILE A 38 6.06 -20.16 -14.95
N SER A 39 7.31 -20.10 -14.47
CA SER A 39 7.82 -18.88 -13.83
C SER A 39 8.20 -17.90 -14.94
N PRO A 40 7.53 -16.73 -15.07
CA PRO A 40 7.89 -15.72 -16.06
C PRO A 40 9.35 -15.27 -15.94
N ILE A 41 9.93 -15.43 -14.75
CA ILE A 41 11.31 -15.11 -14.41
C ILE A 41 12.30 -16.02 -15.15
N LYS A 42 11.95 -17.28 -15.42
CA LYS A 42 12.82 -18.24 -16.11
C LYS A 42 12.85 -18.06 -17.64
N ASN A 43 11.82 -17.47 -18.23
CA ASN A 43 11.65 -17.42 -19.68
C ASN A 43 12.25 -16.17 -20.35
N SER A 44 12.56 -15.10 -19.60
CA SER A 44 13.27 -13.94 -20.15
C SER A 44 14.02 -13.14 -19.06
N PRO A 45 15.36 -13.02 -19.14
CA PRO A 45 16.17 -12.32 -18.14
C PRO A 45 15.85 -10.82 -18.05
N ILE A 46 15.39 -10.20 -19.14
CA ILE A 46 14.95 -8.79 -19.13
C ILE A 46 13.68 -8.61 -18.30
N VAL A 47 12.74 -9.57 -18.40
CA VAL A 47 11.48 -9.52 -17.66
C VAL A 47 11.70 -9.72 -16.16
N GLY A 48 12.61 -10.62 -15.79
CA GLY A 48 13.03 -10.80 -14.39
C GLY A 48 13.69 -9.55 -13.82
N PHE A 49 14.62 -8.94 -14.55
CA PHE A 49 15.30 -7.71 -14.12
C PHE A 49 14.34 -6.54 -13.92
N VAL A 50 13.42 -6.31 -14.87
CA VAL A 50 12.42 -5.21 -14.77
C VAL A 50 11.47 -5.46 -13.61
N GLN A 51 11.01 -6.69 -13.39
CA GLN A 51 10.20 -7.03 -12.22
C GLN A 51 10.95 -6.82 -10.92
N ASP A 52 12.20 -7.26 -10.81
CA ASP A 52 13.01 -7.06 -9.60
C ASP A 52 13.25 -5.58 -9.32
N PHE A 53 13.62 -4.81 -10.34
CA PHE A 53 13.89 -3.38 -10.18
C PHE A 53 12.63 -2.60 -9.75
N ILE A 54 11.48 -2.89 -10.36
CA ILE A 54 10.21 -2.24 -10.01
C ILE A 54 9.72 -2.72 -8.64
N SER A 55 9.68 -4.03 -8.39
CA SER A 55 9.11 -4.60 -7.16
C SER A 55 10.00 -4.39 -5.93
N ASN A 56 11.29 -4.73 -6.01
CA ASN A 56 12.22 -4.57 -4.88
C ASN A 56 12.71 -3.13 -4.71
N GLY A 57 12.79 -2.35 -5.80
CA GLY A 57 13.19 -0.94 -5.77
C GLY A 57 12.02 0.00 -5.51
N LEU A 58 11.33 0.42 -6.58
CA LEU A 58 10.33 1.49 -6.50
C LEU A 58 9.13 1.11 -5.62
N ALA A 59 8.59 -0.09 -5.83
CA ALA A 59 7.32 -0.47 -5.23
C ALA A 59 7.44 -0.78 -3.73
N ARG A 60 8.61 -1.26 -3.28
CA ARG A 60 8.91 -1.41 -1.85
C ARG A 60 8.97 -0.06 -1.13
N THR A 61 9.49 0.97 -1.80
CA THR A 61 9.50 2.35 -1.26
C THR A 61 8.13 3.04 -1.34
N ALA A 62 7.23 2.58 -2.22
CA ALA A 62 5.89 3.13 -2.35
C ALA A 62 5.07 2.98 -1.06
N VAL A 63 5.24 1.88 -0.31
CA VAL A 63 4.55 1.62 0.96
C VAL A 63 4.87 2.67 2.05
N PRO A 64 6.15 2.89 2.44
CA PRO A 64 6.48 3.92 3.42
C PRO A 64 6.16 5.33 2.91
N LEU A 65 6.27 5.62 1.61
CA LEU A 65 5.83 6.90 1.03
C LEU A 65 4.31 7.09 1.20
N PHE A 66 3.52 6.06 0.93
CA PHE A 66 2.06 6.10 1.11
C PHE A 66 1.69 6.36 2.57
N PHE A 67 2.41 5.74 3.49
CA PHE A 67 2.24 5.94 4.93
C PHE A 67 2.53 7.38 5.34
N VAL A 68 3.64 7.97 4.89
CA VAL A 68 4.01 9.36 5.21
C VAL A 68 3.02 10.35 4.60
N ILE A 69 2.61 10.17 3.34
CA ILE A 69 1.62 11.05 2.69
C ILE A 69 0.28 10.99 3.42
N SER A 70 -0.18 9.78 3.78
CA SER A 70 -1.43 9.59 4.52
C SER A 70 -1.37 10.21 5.92
N GLY A 71 -0.25 10.02 6.63
CA GLY A 71 -0.02 10.64 7.94
C GLY A 71 0.01 12.17 7.85
N TYR A 72 0.77 12.73 6.90
CA TYR A 72 0.84 14.17 6.68
C TYR A 72 -0.54 14.78 6.41
N LEU A 73 -1.33 14.16 5.54
CA LEU A 73 -2.68 14.65 5.20
C LEU A 73 -3.64 14.55 6.40
N PHE A 74 -3.50 13.49 7.20
CA PHE A 74 -4.29 13.31 8.42
C PHE A 74 -4.07 14.47 9.41
N PHE A 75 -2.81 14.81 9.70
CA PHE A 75 -2.47 15.91 10.60
C PHE A 75 -2.76 17.30 10.01
N LEU A 76 -2.68 17.46 8.68
CA LEU A 76 -2.99 18.72 8.01
C LEU A 76 -4.50 19.04 8.03
N LYS A 77 -5.36 18.02 8.01
CA LYS A 77 -6.81 18.20 7.86
C LYS A 77 -7.55 18.37 9.19
N GLU A 78 -7.11 17.70 10.24
CA GLU A 78 -7.77 17.75 11.57
C GLU A 78 -7.19 18.83 12.49
N GLY A 79 -6.11 19.51 12.09
CA GLY A 79 -5.34 20.35 13.01
C GLY A 79 -4.59 19.50 14.04
N TRP A 80 -3.58 20.09 14.67
CA TRP A 80 -2.71 19.37 15.61
C TRP A 80 -3.42 19.16 16.96
N SER A 81 -4.44 18.30 17.01
CA SER A 81 -5.09 17.88 18.25
C SER A 81 -4.80 16.41 18.52
N PHE A 82 -3.81 16.17 19.37
CA PHE A 82 -3.40 14.83 19.81
C PHE A 82 -4.56 14.04 20.42
N GLU A 83 -5.50 14.73 21.06
CA GLU A 83 -6.70 14.16 21.66
C GLU A 83 -7.68 13.59 20.61
N HIS A 84 -7.84 14.29 19.48
CA HIS A 84 -8.67 13.80 18.37
C HIS A 84 -8.02 12.59 17.66
N TYR A 85 -6.70 12.63 17.51
CA TYR A 85 -5.93 11.50 16.96
C TYR A 85 -6.08 10.24 17.80
N GLN A 86 -5.92 10.32 19.13
CA GLN A 86 -6.07 9.17 20.01
C GLN A 86 -7.47 8.57 19.94
N ASN A 87 -8.52 9.40 19.95
CA ASN A 87 -9.90 8.93 19.83
C ASN A 87 -10.17 8.21 18.50
N ASN A 88 -9.64 8.75 17.39
CA ASN A 88 -9.75 8.14 16.06
C ASN A 88 -8.98 6.81 15.94
N VAL A 89 -7.83 6.67 16.60
CA VAL A 89 -7.06 5.42 16.62
C VAL A 89 -7.74 4.37 17.51
N ILE A 90 -8.21 4.77 18.71
CA ILE A 90 -8.89 3.86 19.65
C ILE A 90 -10.18 3.29 19.05
N SER A 91 -10.95 4.10 18.32
CA SER A 91 -12.18 3.61 17.66
C SER A 91 -11.88 2.54 16.63
N ARG A 92 -10.82 2.72 15.84
CA ARG A 92 -10.37 1.75 14.82
C ARG A 92 -9.78 0.48 15.45
N VAL A 93 -9.05 0.61 16.55
CA VAL A 93 -8.60 -0.56 17.32
C VAL A 93 -9.79 -1.33 17.86
N LYS A 94 -10.81 -0.68 18.40
CA LYS A 94 -12.03 -1.37 18.85
C LYS A 94 -12.76 -2.09 17.71
N THR A 95 -12.88 -1.48 16.53
CA THR A 95 -13.61 -2.09 15.40
C THR A 95 -12.82 -3.15 14.65
N LEU A 96 -11.50 -3.19 14.76
CA LEU A 96 -10.66 -4.19 14.08
C LEU A 96 -10.11 -5.26 15.04
N LEU A 97 -9.56 -4.85 16.18
CA LEU A 97 -8.87 -5.74 17.11
C LEU A 97 -9.85 -6.63 17.90
N ILE A 98 -11.02 -6.09 18.27
CA ILE A 98 -12.06 -6.88 18.95
C ILE A 98 -12.55 -8.00 18.04
N PRO A 99 -13.08 -7.75 16.83
CA PRO A 99 -13.54 -8.85 15.97
C PRO A 99 -12.41 -9.80 15.56
N PHE A 100 -11.16 -9.32 15.40
CA PHE A 100 -10.03 -10.19 15.09
C PHE A 100 -9.70 -11.17 16.23
N LEU A 101 -9.73 -10.72 17.49
CA LEU A 101 -9.54 -11.60 18.66
C LEU A 101 -10.68 -12.61 18.79
N PHE A 102 -11.92 -12.21 18.52
CA PHE A 102 -13.08 -13.10 18.58
C PHE A 102 -13.21 -14.05 17.38
N TRP A 103 -12.55 -13.79 16.27
CA TRP A 103 -12.56 -14.69 15.12
C TRP A 103 -11.64 -15.92 15.30
N GLY A 104 -10.70 -15.85 16.24
CA GLY A 104 -9.75 -16.92 16.55
C GLY A 104 -10.05 -17.74 17.81
N CYS A 105 -11.17 -17.49 18.50
CA CYS A 105 -11.65 -18.28 19.64
C CYS A 105 -12.89 -19.08 19.25
#